data_AF-A0AAW0E5V7-F1
#
_entry.id   AF-A0AAW0E5V7-F1
#
_cell.length_a   1.000
_cell.length_b   1.000
_cell.length_c   1.000
_cell.angle_alpha   90.00
_cell.angle_beta   90.00
_cell.angle_gamma   90.00
#
_symmetry.space_group_name_H-M   'P 1'
#
loop_
_entity.id
_entity.type
_entity.pdbx_description
1 polymer ?
#
loop_
_entity_poly.entity_id
_entity_poly.type
_entity_poly.pdbx_seq_one_letter_code
_entity_poly.pdbx_strand_id
1 'polypeptide(L)'
;CSDGSLSSVARREAILWYHRESMADGRMFNANKVNNCLKSKHKIMLVGDAEVMARKTMADRHKSRRDCRCAACSDGRVKTNCAHPNQCFAKARAMLMSLDDKWNPLIPQPEDYEDEDGDEDHPETEQHDEECRTFDTRISQPSLADTFRIFCDGTRGSNRASNLRMEPEPDEEDICVYTDAKTSQTANSLS
;
A
#
# COMPACT_ATOMS: atom_id res chain seq x y z
N CYS A 1 16.58 5.09 -6.67
CA CYS A 1 15.18 5.38 -7.05
C CYS A 1 14.35 5.23 -5.80
N SER A 2 13.89 6.33 -5.21
CA SER A 2 12.89 6.24 -4.15
C SER A 2 11.68 5.54 -4.74
N ASP A 3 11.37 4.36 -4.23
CA ASP A 3 10.23 3.58 -4.67
C ASP A 3 9.00 4.50 -4.61
N GLY A 4 8.28 4.60 -5.72
CA GLY A 4 7.09 5.44 -5.82
C GLY A 4 5.91 4.88 -5.03
N SER A 5 6.15 4.24 -3.87
CA SER A 5 5.12 3.72 -2.99
C SER A 5 4.23 4.87 -2.54
N LEU A 6 2.92 4.67 -2.67
CA LEU A 6 1.93 5.62 -2.22
C LEU A 6 1.56 5.25 -0.80
N SER A 7 1.78 6.19 0.13
CA SER A 7 1.49 5.98 1.54
C SER A 7 0.08 5.43 1.77
N SER A 8 -0.03 4.59 2.79
CA SER A 8 -1.22 3.80 3.05
C SER A 8 -2.43 4.69 3.37
N VAL A 9 -2.16 5.86 3.95
CA VAL A 9 -3.12 6.93 4.20
C VAL A 9 -3.61 7.55 2.88
N ALA A 10 -2.70 7.95 1.99
CA ALA A 10 -3.04 8.61 0.73
C ALA A 10 -3.92 7.72 -0.16
N ARG A 11 -3.66 6.41 -0.20
CA ARG A 11 -4.50 5.45 -0.93
C ARG A 11 -5.92 5.38 -0.37
N ARG A 12 -6.07 5.34 0.95
CA ARG A 12 -7.38 5.23 1.62
C ARG A 12 -8.20 6.52 1.52
N GLU A 13 -7.55 7.67 1.47
CA GLU A 13 -8.17 8.99 1.31
C GLU A 13 -8.56 9.32 -0.14
N ALA A 14 -8.13 8.51 -1.11
CA ALA A 14 -8.53 8.68 -2.49
C ALA A 14 -10.05 8.48 -2.66
N ILE A 15 -10.66 9.29 -3.53
CA ILE A 15 -12.08 9.15 -3.88
C ILE A 15 -12.26 7.86 -4.68
N LEU A 16 -13.13 6.96 -4.20
CA LEU A 16 -13.42 5.69 -4.86
C LEU A 16 -14.16 5.90 -6.18
N TRP A 17 -15.13 6.80 -6.16
CA TRP A 17 -15.98 7.07 -7.32
C TRP A 17 -15.20 7.83 -8.38
N TYR A 18 -15.15 7.29 -9.59
CA TYR A 18 -14.39 7.87 -10.72
C TYR A 18 -12.87 7.86 -10.52
N HIS A 19 -12.36 6.91 -9.74
CA HIS A 19 -10.93 6.73 -9.57
C HIS A 19 -10.25 6.53 -10.93
N ARG A 20 -9.23 7.37 -11.22
CA ARG A 20 -8.56 7.42 -12.54
C ARG A 20 -7.91 6.10 -12.91
N GLU A 21 -7.27 5.46 -11.95
CA GLU A 21 -6.58 4.17 -12.11
C GLU A 21 -7.52 2.98 -11.85
N SER A 22 -8.83 3.16 -12.10
CA SER A 22 -9.77 2.05 -12.15
C SER A 22 -9.84 1.51 -13.58
N MET A 23 -9.63 0.20 -13.73
CA MET A 23 -9.83 -0.51 -14.99
C MET A 23 -11.30 -0.81 -15.28
N ALA A 24 -12.21 -0.51 -14.35
CA ALA A 24 -13.63 -0.80 -14.51
C ALA A 24 -14.28 0.13 -15.54
N ASP A 25 -15.22 -0.42 -16.29
CA ASP A 25 -16.08 0.36 -17.15
C ASP A 25 -17.04 1.25 -16.32
N GLY A 26 -17.52 2.35 -16.92
CA GLY A 26 -18.45 3.26 -16.25
C GLY A 26 -19.67 2.54 -15.66
N ARG A 27 -20.08 1.40 -16.22
CA ARG A 27 -21.16 0.54 -15.70
C ARG A 27 -20.91 0.05 -14.27
N MET A 28 -19.67 -0.18 -13.87
CA MET A 28 -19.31 -0.57 -12.51
C MET A 28 -19.77 0.49 -11.49
N PHE A 29 -19.55 1.77 -11.82
CA PHE A 29 -19.80 2.93 -10.96
C PHE A 29 -21.12 3.66 -11.24
N ASN A 30 -21.76 3.37 -12.37
CA ASN A 30 -23.04 3.95 -12.79
C ASN A 30 -24.18 3.66 -11.81
N ALA A 31 -25.24 4.46 -11.88
CA ALA A 31 -26.37 4.36 -10.98
C ALA A 31 -27.10 3.00 -11.13
N ASN A 32 -26.89 2.11 -10.16
CA ASN A 32 -27.70 0.93 -9.93
C ASN A 32 -28.17 0.93 -8.46
N LYS A 33 -29.15 0.08 -8.12
CA LYS A 33 -29.75 0.07 -6.77
C LYS A 33 -28.70 -0.11 -5.66
N VAL A 34 -27.66 -0.90 -5.91
CA VAL A 34 -26.59 -1.17 -4.94
C VAL A 34 -25.66 0.04 -4.80
N ASN A 35 -25.26 0.66 -5.91
CA ASN A 35 -24.43 1.87 -5.91
C ASN A 35 -25.17 3.04 -5.24
N ASN A 36 -26.47 3.19 -5.50
CA ASN A 36 -27.30 4.18 -4.81
C ASN A 36 -27.39 3.88 -3.31
N CYS A 37 -27.51 2.62 -2.91
CA CYS A 37 -27.47 2.21 -1.50
C CYS A 37 -26.12 2.52 -0.86
N LEU A 38 -25.01 2.24 -1.55
CA LEU A 38 -23.66 2.54 -1.09
C LEU A 38 -23.46 4.05 -0.86
N LYS A 39 -23.92 4.89 -1.80
CA LYS A 39 -23.84 6.36 -1.68
C LYS A 39 -24.79 6.93 -0.62
N SER A 40 -26.07 6.51 -0.63
CA SER A 40 -27.11 7.16 0.16
C SER A 40 -27.24 6.62 1.58
N LYS A 41 -27.11 5.30 1.78
CA LYS A 41 -27.31 4.64 3.09
C LYS A 41 -25.99 4.34 3.78
N HIS A 42 -25.01 3.82 3.03
CA HIS A 42 -23.69 3.50 3.59
C HIS A 42 -22.69 4.67 3.55
N LYS A 43 -23.02 5.75 2.82
CA LYS A 43 -22.22 6.98 2.72
C LYS A 43 -20.76 6.76 2.27
N ILE A 44 -20.53 5.75 1.43
CA ILE A 44 -19.20 5.41 0.93
C ILE A 44 -18.74 6.47 -0.07
N MET A 45 -17.58 7.09 0.17
CA MET A 45 -16.95 8.05 -0.73
C MET A 45 -15.50 7.71 -1.03
N LEU A 46 -14.77 7.24 -0.03
CA LEU A 46 -13.33 7.00 -0.09
C LEU A 46 -13.01 5.52 -0.34
N VAL A 47 -11.78 5.26 -0.79
CA VAL A 47 -11.24 3.91 -0.93
C VAL A 47 -11.22 3.20 0.43
N GLY A 48 -10.85 3.88 1.50
CA GLY A 48 -10.87 3.35 2.87
C GLY A 48 -12.28 2.95 3.35
N ASP A 49 -13.31 3.74 3.01
CA ASP A 49 -14.70 3.41 3.34
C ASP A 49 -15.12 2.08 2.68
N ALA A 50 -14.76 1.92 1.41
CA ALA A 50 -15.03 0.71 0.67
C ALA A 50 -14.23 -0.48 1.21
N GLU A 51 -13.01 -0.27 1.69
CA GLU A 51 -12.18 -1.31 2.30
C GLU A 51 -12.86 -1.88 3.54
N VAL A 52 -13.32 -1.01 4.45
CA VAL A 52 -14.06 -1.41 5.66
C VAL A 52 -15.32 -2.21 5.29
N MET A 53 -16.01 -1.81 4.21
CA MET A 53 -17.18 -2.54 3.71
C MET A 53 -16.83 -3.88 3.08
N ALA A 54 -15.74 -3.94 2.31
CA ALA A 54 -15.28 -5.15 1.64
C ALA A 54 -14.83 -6.21 2.66
N ARG A 55 -14.13 -5.81 3.72
CA ARG A 55 -13.69 -6.73 4.79
C ARG A 55 -14.87 -7.41 5.51
N LYS A 56 -16.07 -6.83 5.50
CA LYS A 56 -17.27 -7.45 6.08
C LYS A 56 -17.71 -8.74 5.37
N THR A 57 -17.26 -9.01 4.13
CA THR A 57 -17.49 -10.32 3.48
C THR A 57 -16.69 -11.44 4.14
N MET A 58 -15.62 -11.10 4.87
CA MET A 58 -14.75 -12.03 5.60
C MET A 58 -15.15 -12.14 7.08
N ALA A 59 -16.24 -11.48 7.50
CA ALA A 59 -16.70 -11.56 8.88
C ALA A 59 -17.09 -13.00 9.26
N ASP A 60 -16.90 -13.35 10.52
CA ASP A 60 -17.22 -14.69 11.01
C ASP A 60 -18.69 -15.08 10.72
N ARG A 61 -18.88 -16.33 10.30
CA ARG A 61 -20.16 -16.93 9.90
C ARG A 61 -20.87 -16.22 8.74
N HIS A 62 -20.18 -15.32 8.02
CA HIS A 62 -20.73 -14.71 6.82
C HIS A 62 -21.01 -15.77 5.75
N LYS A 63 -22.07 -15.53 4.97
CA LYS A 63 -22.49 -16.40 3.87
C LYS A 63 -22.98 -15.50 2.74
N SER A 64 -22.57 -15.79 1.51
CA SER A 64 -22.98 -15.04 0.32
C SER A 64 -24.44 -15.36 -0.08
N ARG A 65 -25.37 -15.00 0.80
CA ARG A 65 -26.82 -15.16 0.62
C ARG A 65 -27.57 -13.95 1.14
N ARG A 66 -28.75 -13.69 0.59
CA ARG A 66 -29.57 -12.50 0.87
C ARG A 66 -29.92 -12.35 2.36
N ASP A 67 -30.18 -13.45 3.02
CA ASP A 67 -30.68 -13.57 4.40
C ASP A 67 -29.56 -13.88 5.42
N CYS A 68 -28.29 -13.61 5.06
CA CYS A 68 -27.17 -13.83 5.98
C CYS A 68 -27.40 -13.16 7.33
N ARG A 69 -27.21 -13.92 8.43
CA ARG A 69 -27.44 -13.49 9.81
C ARG A 69 -26.16 -13.21 10.59
N CYS A 70 -25.00 -13.11 9.92
CA CYS A 70 -23.76 -12.72 10.59
C CYS A 70 -23.89 -11.32 11.18
N ALA A 71 -23.08 -11.01 12.20
CA ALA A 71 -23.12 -9.73 12.91
C ALA A 71 -23.05 -8.54 11.95
N ALA A 72 -22.10 -8.55 11.00
CA ALA A 72 -21.95 -7.48 10.02
C ALA A 72 -23.19 -7.25 9.14
N CYS A 73 -23.88 -8.33 8.71
CA CYS A 73 -25.10 -8.21 7.93
C CYS A 73 -26.28 -7.75 8.79
N SER A 74 -26.41 -8.25 10.01
CA SER A 74 -27.45 -7.83 10.96
C SER A 74 -27.32 -6.33 11.28
N ASP A 75 -26.11 -5.88 11.60
CA ASP A 75 -25.78 -4.48 11.83
C ASP A 75 -26.06 -3.61 10.61
N GLY A 76 -25.71 -4.09 9.41
CA GLY A 76 -26.02 -3.38 8.17
C GLY A 76 -27.53 -3.14 8.00
N ARG A 77 -28.36 -4.13 8.34
CA ARG A 77 -29.84 -3.97 8.29
C ARG A 77 -30.34 -2.98 9.33
N VAL A 78 -29.87 -3.10 10.57
CA VAL A 78 -30.37 -2.27 11.69
C VAL A 78 -29.86 -0.84 11.60
N LYS A 79 -28.54 -0.64 11.45
CA LYS A 79 -27.90 0.68 11.52
C LYS A 79 -28.12 1.52 10.27
N THR A 80 -28.14 0.91 9.09
CA THR A 80 -28.22 1.64 7.81
C THR A 80 -29.54 1.44 7.06
N ASN A 81 -30.46 0.65 7.62
CA ASN A 81 -31.71 0.24 6.96
C ASN A 81 -31.46 -0.34 5.55
N CYS A 82 -30.37 -1.08 5.39
CA CYS A 82 -29.99 -1.72 4.14
C CYS A 82 -30.70 -3.07 3.99
N ALA A 83 -31.48 -3.26 2.93
CA ALA A 83 -32.21 -4.51 2.71
C ALA A 83 -31.28 -5.69 2.36
N HIS A 84 -30.16 -5.42 1.68
CA HIS A 84 -29.24 -6.42 1.16
C HIS A 84 -27.76 -6.07 1.45
N PRO A 85 -27.31 -6.11 2.73
CA PRO A 85 -25.94 -5.73 3.08
C PRO A 85 -24.88 -6.55 2.35
N ASN A 86 -25.11 -7.86 2.15
CA ASN A 86 -24.22 -8.73 1.39
C ASN A 86 -23.90 -8.19 -0.01
N GLN A 87 -24.91 -7.71 -0.74
CA GLN A 87 -24.70 -7.14 -2.08
C GLN A 87 -23.86 -5.87 -2.03
N CYS A 88 -24.04 -5.04 -1.00
CA CYS A 88 -23.26 -3.82 -0.82
C CYS A 88 -21.80 -4.14 -0.50
N PHE A 89 -21.54 -5.10 0.39
CA PHE A 89 -20.17 -5.53 0.73
C PHE A 89 -19.46 -6.14 -0.49
N ALA A 90 -20.14 -7.04 -1.20
CA ALA A 90 -19.60 -7.66 -2.41
C ALA A 90 -19.34 -6.62 -3.52
N LYS A 91 -20.24 -5.63 -3.67
CA LYS A 91 -20.05 -4.56 -4.66
C LYS A 91 -18.89 -3.64 -4.29
N ALA A 92 -18.73 -3.27 -3.01
CA ALA A 92 -17.58 -2.50 -2.55
C ALA A 92 -16.26 -3.25 -2.81
N ARG A 93 -16.22 -4.55 -2.51
CA ARG A 93 -15.06 -5.40 -2.84
C ARG A 93 -14.78 -5.43 -4.34
N ALA A 94 -15.80 -5.60 -5.17
CA ALA A 94 -15.64 -5.60 -6.62
C ALA A 94 -15.13 -4.25 -7.18
N MET A 95 -15.52 -3.12 -6.58
CA MET A 95 -14.97 -1.80 -6.93
C MET A 95 -13.48 -1.72 -6.57
N LEU A 96 -13.07 -2.17 -5.40
CA LEU A 96 -11.65 -2.17 -5.01
C LEU A 96 -10.80 -3.08 -5.89
N MET A 97 -11.30 -4.27 -6.22
CA MET A 97 -10.65 -5.21 -7.13
C MET A 97 -10.53 -4.70 -8.58
N SER A 98 -11.20 -3.59 -8.90
CA SER A 98 -11.07 -2.94 -10.21
C SER A 98 -10.04 -1.81 -10.23
N LEU A 99 -9.44 -1.48 -9.09
CA LEU A 99 -8.32 -0.56 -8.99
C LEU A 99 -7.03 -1.30 -9.29
N ASP A 100 -6.06 -0.59 -9.87
CA ASP A 100 -4.68 -1.07 -9.98
C ASP A 100 -4.13 -1.49 -8.62
N ASP A 101 -3.24 -2.50 -8.58
CA ASP A 101 -2.77 -3.11 -7.32
C ASP A 101 -2.15 -2.07 -6.39
N LYS A 102 -1.41 -1.11 -6.97
CA LYS A 102 -0.84 0.03 -6.24
C LYS A 102 -1.88 0.83 -5.44
N TRP A 103 -3.12 0.91 -5.90
CA TRP A 103 -4.20 1.68 -5.26
C TRP A 103 -5.17 0.81 -4.46
N ASN A 104 -5.01 -0.52 -4.50
CA ASN A 104 -5.93 -1.45 -3.89
C ASN A 104 -5.49 -1.76 -2.45
N PRO A 105 -6.21 -1.28 -1.42
CA PRO A 105 -5.81 -1.48 -0.02
C PRO A 105 -6.03 -2.92 0.47
N LEU A 106 -6.61 -3.80 -0.36
CA LEU A 106 -6.76 -5.22 -0.05
C LEU A 106 -5.53 -6.04 -0.46
N ILE A 107 -4.57 -5.43 -1.15
CA ILE A 107 -3.32 -6.06 -1.58
C ILE A 107 -2.18 -5.50 -0.71
N PRO A 108 -1.35 -6.37 -0.09
CA PRO A 108 -0.18 -5.93 0.66
C PRO A 108 0.73 -5.05 -0.20
N GLN A 109 1.20 -3.95 0.37
CA GLN A 109 2.15 -3.05 -0.25
C GLN A 109 3.51 -3.14 0.42
N PRO A 110 4.58 -2.68 -0.25
CA PRO A 110 5.92 -2.56 0.33
C PRO A 110 5.95 -1.98 1.75
N GLU A 111 5.27 -0.85 1.93
CA GLU A 111 5.17 -0.13 3.20
C GLU A 111 4.43 -0.88 4.33
N ASP A 112 3.68 -1.95 4.02
CA ASP A 112 3.04 -2.77 5.06
C ASP A 112 4.07 -3.69 5.76
N TYR A 113 5.28 -3.85 5.21
CA TYR A 113 6.36 -4.68 5.75
C TYR A 113 7.45 -3.87 6.45
N GLU A 114 7.54 -2.55 6.21
CA GLU A 114 8.58 -1.68 6.79
C GLU A 114 8.50 -1.58 8.32
N ASP A 115 7.33 -1.83 8.92
CA ASP A 115 7.11 -1.84 10.37
C ASP A 115 7.32 -3.23 11.01
N GLU A 116 7.33 -4.32 10.22
CA GLU A 116 7.48 -5.70 10.75
C GLU A 116 8.95 -6.05 11.05
N ASP A 117 9.91 -5.43 10.36
CA ASP A 117 11.34 -5.66 10.53
C ASP A 117 11.99 -4.78 11.63
N GLY A 118 11.23 -3.91 12.29
CA GLY A 118 11.73 -2.92 13.25
C GLY A 118 11.78 -3.34 14.73
N ASP A 119 11.20 -4.50 15.08
CA ASP A 119 10.96 -4.91 16.48
C ASP A 119 11.64 -6.26 16.86
N GLU A 120 12.57 -6.77 16.07
CA GLU A 120 13.48 -7.82 16.55
C GLU A 120 14.74 -7.18 17.12
N ASP A 121 14.80 -7.16 18.46
CA ASP A 121 15.97 -6.92 19.30
C ASP A 121 17.27 -7.31 18.57
N HIS A 122 17.89 -6.36 17.88
CA HIS A 122 19.28 -6.48 17.50
C HIS A 122 20.06 -6.21 18.79
N PRO A 123 20.69 -7.22 19.42
CA PRO A 123 21.54 -6.95 20.55
C PRO A 123 22.63 -5.97 20.09
N GLU A 124 22.67 -4.81 20.73
CA GLU A 124 23.72 -3.82 20.56
C GLU A 124 25.08 -4.51 20.69
N THR A 125 25.79 -4.61 19.57
CA THR A 125 27.24 -4.65 19.48
C THR A 125 27.96 -5.64 20.40
N GLU A 126 28.15 -6.88 19.95
CA GLU A 126 29.31 -7.66 20.36
C GLU A 126 30.11 -8.10 19.14
N GLN A 127 31.24 -7.40 18.95
CA GLN A 127 32.51 -7.85 18.37
C GLN A 127 32.41 -8.88 17.23
N HIS A 128 32.50 -8.39 15.98
CA HIS A 128 32.92 -9.24 14.87
C HIS A 128 34.21 -8.71 14.23
N ASP A 129 35.22 -9.57 14.32
CA ASP A 129 36.56 -9.37 13.85
C ASP A 129 36.66 -9.85 12.38
N GLU A 130 37.29 -9.03 11.55
CA GLU A 130 38.16 -9.40 10.43
C GLU A 130 37.65 -10.28 9.26
N GLU A 131 36.44 -10.08 8.70
CA GLU A 131 36.23 -10.31 7.24
C GLU A 131 34.99 -9.62 6.62
N CYS A 132 34.72 -8.35 6.96
CA CYS A 132 33.71 -7.57 6.20
C CYS A 132 34.25 -7.21 4.81
N ARG A 133 33.57 -7.66 3.75
CA ARG A 133 33.89 -7.25 2.36
C ARG A 133 33.59 -5.76 2.20
N THR A 134 34.58 -5.00 1.71
CA THR A 134 34.41 -3.58 1.41
C THR A 134 33.65 -3.41 0.09
N PHE A 135 32.57 -2.63 0.12
CA PHE A 135 31.84 -2.25 -1.09
C PHE A 135 32.70 -1.32 -1.97
N ASP A 136 32.97 -1.70 -3.22
CA ASP A 136 33.74 -0.85 -4.14
C ASP A 136 32.89 0.34 -4.62
N THR A 137 33.24 1.54 -4.16
CA THR A 137 32.53 2.80 -4.46
C THR A 137 32.82 3.34 -5.85
N ARG A 138 33.62 2.66 -6.67
CA ARG A 138 33.95 3.07 -8.03
C ARG A 138 32.86 2.69 -9.02
N ILE A 139 31.66 3.23 -8.82
CA ILE A 139 30.63 3.19 -9.85
C ILE A 139 31.04 4.20 -10.93
N SER A 140 31.22 3.72 -12.17
CA SER A 140 31.37 4.58 -13.34
C SER A 140 30.17 5.51 -13.39
N GLN A 141 30.39 6.81 -13.13
CA GLN A 141 29.31 7.78 -13.13
C GLN A 141 28.70 7.81 -14.54
N PRO A 142 27.43 7.40 -14.70
CA PRO A 142 26.76 7.55 -15.98
C PRO A 142 26.68 9.05 -16.29
N SER A 143 26.51 9.42 -17.55
CA SER A 143 26.45 10.84 -17.93
C SER A 143 25.31 11.53 -17.17
N LEU A 144 25.42 12.84 -16.92
CA LEU A 144 24.36 13.61 -16.27
C LEU A 144 22.99 13.40 -16.96
N ALA A 145 23.00 13.24 -18.28
CA ALA A 145 21.82 12.92 -19.08
C ALA A 145 21.23 11.54 -18.75
N ASP A 146 22.07 10.53 -18.51
CA ASP A 146 21.63 9.19 -18.10
C ASP A 146 21.06 9.19 -16.68
N THR A 147 21.58 10.05 -15.78
CA THR A 147 20.97 10.26 -14.45
C THR A 147 19.55 10.81 -14.54
N PHE A 148 19.29 11.74 -15.48
CA PHE A 148 17.95 12.29 -15.71
C PHE A 148 17.02 11.38 -16.51
N ARG A 149 17.56 10.38 -17.22
CA ARG A 149 16.76 9.45 -18.04
C ARG A 149 15.93 8.47 -17.22
N ILE A 150 16.33 8.20 -15.98
CA ILE A 150 15.65 7.34 -15.01
C ILE A 150 14.19 7.79 -14.77
N PHE A 151 13.89 9.08 -14.90
CA PHE A 151 12.55 9.64 -14.66
C PHE A 151 11.75 9.91 -15.94
N CYS A 152 12.33 9.69 -17.12
CA CYS A 152 11.79 10.16 -18.40
C CYS A 152 11.40 9.03 -19.37
N ASP A 153 11.73 7.78 -19.09
CA ASP A 153 11.24 6.67 -19.90
C ASP A 153 9.75 6.48 -19.62
N GLY A 154 8.92 6.94 -20.56
CA GLY A 154 7.45 6.90 -20.54
C GLY A 154 6.83 5.50 -20.50
N THR A 155 7.61 4.46 -20.21
CA THR A 155 7.12 3.19 -19.69
C THR A 155 6.41 3.46 -18.38
N ARG A 156 5.07 3.29 -18.38
CA ARG A 156 4.28 3.23 -17.15
C ARG A 156 4.97 2.24 -16.22
N GLY A 157 5.29 2.68 -15.00
CA GLY A 157 5.79 1.79 -13.95
C GLY A 157 4.85 0.60 -13.78
N SER A 158 5.38 -0.53 -13.32
CA SER A 158 4.56 -1.72 -13.06
C SER A 158 3.36 -1.36 -12.18
N ASN A 159 2.16 -1.73 -12.62
CA ASN A 159 0.93 -1.57 -11.83
C ASN A 159 0.85 -2.59 -10.68
N ARG A 160 1.70 -3.63 -10.71
CA ARG A 160 1.81 -4.61 -9.63
C ARG A 160 2.61 -4.00 -8.50
N ALA A 161 2.09 -4.10 -7.28
CA ALA A 161 2.85 -3.82 -6.07
C ALA A 161 4.11 -4.71 -6.06
N SER A 162 5.27 -4.10 -5.82
CA SER A 162 6.50 -4.85 -5.61
C SER A 162 6.35 -5.70 -4.35
N ASN A 163 6.62 -7.00 -4.46
CA ASN A 163 6.71 -7.84 -3.28
C ASN A 163 8.10 -7.62 -2.68
N LEU A 164 8.18 -6.82 -1.62
CA LEU A 164 9.42 -6.58 -0.88
C LEU A 164 9.56 -7.47 0.36
N ARG A 165 8.69 -8.49 0.51
CA ARG A 165 8.84 -9.45 1.60
C ARG A 165 10.20 -10.13 1.48
N MET A 166 11.09 -9.86 2.42
CA MET A 166 12.30 -10.64 2.62
C MET A 166 11.88 -11.99 3.22
N GLU A 167 12.18 -13.08 2.53
CA GLU A 167 12.21 -14.38 3.22
C GLU A 167 13.57 -14.46 3.92
N PRO A 168 13.65 -14.94 5.17
CA PRO A 168 14.92 -15.06 5.86
C PRO A 168 15.81 -16.05 5.10
N GLU A 169 16.78 -15.53 4.34
CA GLU A 169 17.84 -16.32 3.73
C GLU A 169 18.77 -16.81 4.86
N PRO A 170 19.20 -18.08 4.86
CA PRO A 170 19.99 -18.65 5.96
C PRO A 170 21.47 -18.18 6.02
N ASP A 171 21.86 -17.13 5.31
CA ASP A 171 23.26 -16.72 5.14
C ASP A 171 23.41 -15.28 4.62
N GLU A 172 23.00 -14.29 5.41
CA GLU A 172 23.35 -12.89 5.13
C GLU A 172 24.79 -12.60 5.60
N GLU A 173 25.72 -12.43 4.65
CA GLU A 173 27.06 -11.88 4.91
C GLU A 173 26.94 -10.37 5.16
N ASP A 174 27.34 -9.88 6.35
CA ASP A 174 27.31 -8.46 6.70
C ASP A 174 28.12 -7.59 5.72
N ILE A 175 27.47 -6.59 5.11
CA ILE A 175 28.13 -5.60 4.23
C ILE A 175 28.27 -4.27 5.00
N CYS A 176 29.52 -3.83 5.21
CA CYS A 176 29.79 -2.56 5.87
C CYS A 176 29.79 -1.39 4.86
N VAL A 177 28.89 -0.43 5.03
CA VAL A 177 28.80 0.78 4.17
C VAL A 177 29.34 2.00 4.92
N TYR A 178 30.39 2.62 4.40
CA TYR A 178 30.92 3.88 4.92
C TYR A 178 30.24 5.07 4.24
N THR A 179 29.51 5.89 5.01
CA THR A 179 29.05 7.21 4.57
C THR A 179 30.03 8.27 5.08
N ASP A 180 30.74 8.96 4.18
CA ASP A 180 31.65 10.04 4.59
C ASP A 180 30.86 11.34 4.83
N ALA A 181 30.26 11.45 6.03
CA ALA A 181 29.70 12.72 6.49
C ALA A 181 30.83 13.74 6.73
N LYS A 182 31.26 14.45 5.67
CA LYS A 182 32.09 15.65 5.78
C LYS A 182 31.23 16.91 5.67
N THR A 183 30.66 17.33 6.80
CA THR A 183 30.12 18.69 6.96
C THR A 183 31.13 19.52 7.74
N SER A 184 32.00 20.24 7.05
CA SER A 184 32.89 21.23 7.68
C SER A 184 32.12 22.53 7.92
N GLN A 185 31.61 22.74 9.13
CA GLN A 185 31.24 24.09 9.58
C GLN A 185 32.50 24.79 10.06
N THR A 186 33.01 25.72 9.25
CA THR A 186 34.02 26.67 9.71
C THR A 186 33.38 27.68 10.66
N ALA A 187 33.69 27.56 11.95
CA ALA A 187 33.41 28.60 12.92
C ALA A 187 34.26 29.84 12.61
N ASN A 188 33.63 30.93 12.15
CA ASN A 188 34.25 32.25 12.18
C ASN A 188 34.01 32.87 13.55
N SER A 189 35.05 32.83 14.38
CA SER A 189 35.27 33.79 15.47
C SER A 189 35.99 35.01 14.90
N LEU A 190 35.58 36.21 15.34
CA LEU A 190 36.21 37.56 15.30
C LEU A 190 35.08 38.58 15.02
N SER A 191 34.83 39.63 15.80
CA SER A 191 35.61 40.34 16.84
C SER A 191 34.65 41.02 17.81
#